data_AF-A0A0G1UW55-F1
#
_entry.id   AF-A0A0G1UW55-F1
#
_cell.length_a   1.000
_cell.length_b   1.000
_cell.length_c   1.000
_cell.angle_alpha   90.00
_cell.angle_beta   90.00
_cell.angle_gamma   90.00
#
_symmetry.space_group_name_H-M   'P 1'
#
loop_
_entity.id
_entity.type
_entity.pdbx_description
1 polymer ?
#
loop_
_entity_poly.entity_id
_entity_poly.type
_entity_poly.pdbx_seq_one_letter_code
_entity_poly.pdbx_strand_id
1 'polypeptide(L)'
;MFAGMRELVDRSVSISREFPVVRVGRSISEPHIFFAFYQALDPRQYQQASRNWLVFEDKGLKFLDQYDGYSLGKFRFGDLKNSEPVSQPTLYIGRAEDFPSDYPYYFRLDSLNGQPEYQVSRRDPS
;
A
#
# COMPACT_ATOMS: atom_id res chain seq x y z
N MET A 1 12.56 12.41 -2.31
CA MET A 1 11.85 13.52 -1.63
C MET A 1 10.45 13.01 -1.30
N PHE A 2 10.00 13.10 -0.04
CA PHE A 2 8.71 12.58 0.46
C PHE A 2 7.48 13.38 -0.01
N ALA A 3 7.56 14.06 -1.16
CA ALA A 3 6.48 14.91 -1.64
C ALA A 3 5.23 14.05 -1.89
N GLY A 4 4.06 14.54 -1.47
CA GLY A 4 2.80 13.84 -1.68
C GLY A 4 2.50 12.64 -0.75
N MET A 5 3.44 12.13 0.05
CA MET A 5 3.16 10.96 0.92
C MET A 5 2.05 11.18 1.94
N ARG A 6 2.05 12.35 2.58
CA ARG A 6 0.95 12.72 3.49
C ARG A 6 -0.39 12.75 2.76
N GLU A 7 -0.44 13.40 1.59
CA GLU A 7 -1.66 13.49 0.80
C GLU A 7 -2.13 12.11 0.31
N LEU A 8 -1.21 11.26 -0.16
CA LEU A 8 -1.51 9.88 -0.57
C LEU A 8 -2.16 9.11 0.59
N VAL A 9 -1.55 9.16 1.77
CA VAL A 9 -2.05 8.44 2.95
C VAL A 9 -3.39 9.02 3.39
N ASP A 10 -3.51 10.35 3.57
CA ASP A 10 -4.73 10.98 4.04
C ASP A 10 -5.93 10.69 3.11
N ARG A 11 -5.75 10.83 1.79
CA ARG A 11 -6.80 10.56 0.80
C ARG A 11 -7.12 9.08 0.70
N SER A 12 -6.10 8.22 0.64
CA SER A 12 -6.30 6.78 0.52
C SER A 12 -6.94 6.16 1.76
N VAL A 13 -6.62 6.66 2.96
CA VAL A 13 -7.23 6.20 4.22
C VAL A 13 -8.73 6.52 4.24
N SER A 14 -9.14 7.70 3.78
CA SER A 14 -10.56 8.05 3.66
C SER A 14 -11.31 7.05 2.78
N ILE A 15 -10.79 6.79 1.56
CA ILE A 15 -11.39 5.83 0.61
C ILE A 15 -11.34 4.40 1.16
N SER A 16 -10.24 4.03 1.83
CA SER A 16 -10.04 2.66 2.32
C SER A 16 -11.13 2.17 3.27
N ARG A 17 -11.90 3.07 3.90
CA ARG A 17 -12.97 2.71 4.84
C ARG A 17 -14.05 1.83 4.20
N GLU A 18 -14.23 1.95 2.89
CA GLU A 18 -15.19 1.15 2.10
C GLU A 18 -14.62 -0.22 1.69
N PHE A 19 -13.35 -0.48 1.98
CA PHE A 19 -12.64 -1.66 1.50
C PHE A 19 -12.23 -2.58 2.65
N PRO A 20 -12.59 -3.88 2.59
CA PRO A 20 -12.15 -4.85 3.57
C PRO A 20 -10.65 -5.14 3.49
N VAL A 21 -10.02 -4.98 2.31
CA VAL A 21 -8.57 -5.14 2.12
C VAL A 21 -8.01 -3.98 1.29
N VAL A 22 -6.83 -3.54 1.71
CA VAL A 22 -6.00 -2.59 0.99
C VAL A 22 -4.67 -3.26 0.68
N ARG A 23 -4.25 -3.27 -0.59
CA ARG A 23 -2.95 -3.75 -1.03
C ARG A 23 -2.07 -2.56 -1.38
N VAL A 24 -0.92 -2.47 -0.73
CA VAL A 24 0.02 -1.35 -0.86
C VAL A 24 1.33 -1.85 -1.47
N GLY A 25 1.75 -1.19 -2.54
CA GLY A 25 2.92 -1.53 -3.33
C GLY A 25 4.23 -1.28 -2.59
N ARG A 26 5.13 -2.26 -2.62
CA ARG A 26 6.50 -2.12 -2.08
C ARG A 26 7.35 -1.08 -2.81
N SER A 27 6.96 -0.68 -4.02
CA SER A 27 7.59 0.40 -4.79
C SER A 27 7.57 1.75 -4.03
N ILE A 28 6.67 1.88 -3.04
CA ILE A 28 6.58 3.03 -2.11
C ILE A 28 7.67 2.95 -1.00
N SER A 29 8.64 2.04 -1.11
CA SER A 29 9.73 1.78 -0.13
C SER A 29 9.21 1.09 1.14
N GLU A 30 9.17 1.77 2.29
CA GLU A 30 8.72 1.23 3.58
C GLU A 30 7.29 1.71 3.91
N PRO A 31 6.27 1.35 3.10
CA PRO A 31 4.94 1.98 3.17
C PRO A 31 4.30 1.91 4.55
N HIS A 32 4.50 0.81 5.28
CA HIS A 32 3.92 0.61 6.61
C HIS A 32 4.26 1.74 7.58
N ILE A 33 5.44 2.36 7.46
CA ILE A 33 5.83 3.46 8.36
C ILE A 33 5.04 4.74 8.07
N PHE A 34 4.74 5.03 6.79
CA PHE A 34 3.92 6.19 6.42
C PHE A 34 2.49 6.01 6.90
N PHE A 35 1.91 4.83 6.71
CA PHE A 35 0.57 4.53 7.18
C PHE A 35 0.47 4.57 8.70
N ALA A 36 1.48 4.07 9.43
CA ALA A 36 1.51 4.14 10.89
C ALA A 36 1.67 5.59 11.40
N PHE A 37 2.59 6.35 10.79
CA PHE A 37 2.91 7.71 11.21
C PHE A 37 1.77 8.70 10.92
N TYR A 38 1.30 8.79 9.68
CA TYR A 38 0.30 9.80 9.30
C TYR A 38 -1.10 9.49 9.84
N GLN A 39 -1.42 8.23 10.15
CA GLN A 39 -2.67 7.88 10.82
C GLN A 39 -2.60 7.97 12.35
N ALA A 40 -1.44 8.33 12.92
CA ALA A 40 -1.21 8.31 14.36
C ALA A 40 -1.64 6.96 14.99
N LEU A 41 -1.22 5.86 14.38
CA LEU A 41 -1.59 4.52 14.80
C LEU A 41 -1.15 4.27 16.25
N ASP A 42 -1.98 3.60 17.05
CA ASP A 42 -1.61 3.13 18.38
C ASP A 42 -0.34 2.25 18.28
N PRO A 43 0.78 2.63 18.93
CA PRO A 43 2.03 1.88 18.87
C PRO A 43 1.88 0.41 19.27
N ARG A 44 0.91 0.07 20.12
CA ARG A 44 0.64 -1.32 20.54
C ARG A 44 0.16 -2.18 19.38
N GLN A 45 -0.66 -1.61 18.48
CA GLN A 45 -1.13 -2.33 17.29
C GLN A 45 0.02 -2.60 16.33
N TYR A 46 0.90 -1.62 16.13
CA TYR A 46 2.09 -1.78 15.31
C TYR A 46 3.03 -2.85 15.88
N GLN A 47 3.33 -2.78 17.18
CA GLN A 47 4.16 -3.76 17.88
C GLN A 47 3.58 -5.18 17.86
N GLN A 48 2.26 -5.32 17.89
CA GLN A 48 1.60 -6.62 17.75
C GLN A 48 1.76 -7.18 16.34
N ALA A 49 1.52 -6.36 15.31
CA ALA A 49 1.68 -6.76 13.91
C ALA A 49 3.13 -7.13 13.58
N SER A 50 4.10 -6.34 14.08
CA SER A 50 5.51 -6.49 13.74
C SER A 50 6.16 -7.77 14.25
N ARG A 51 5.58 -8.43 15.26
CA ARG A 51 6.07 -9.74 15.74
C ARG A 51 6.07 -10.81 14.64
N ASN A 52 5.11 -10.75 13.73
CA ASN A 52 4.98 -11.70 12.63
C ASN A 52 5.75 -11.28 11.38
N TRP A 53 6.37 -10.09 11.39
CA TRP A 53 7.10 -9.59 10.23
C TRP A 53 8.48 -10.23 10.11
N LEU A 54 9.08 -10.71 11.19
CA LEU A 54 10.42 -11.34 11.22
C LEU A 54 10.58 -12.55 10.29
N VAL A 55 9.49 -13.11 9.76
CA VAL A 55 9.49 -14.18 8.75
C VAL A 55 10.29 -13.84 7.48
N PHE A 56 10.56 -12.55 7.20
CA PHE A 56 11.44 -12.17 6.08
C PHE A 56 12.88 -12.65 6.30
N GLU A 57 13.36 -12.68 7.55
CA GLU A 57 14.71 -13.12 7.90
C GLU A 57 14.88 -14.62 7.62
N ASP A 58 13.86 -15.42 7.97
CA ASP A 58 13.81 -16.86 7.67
C ASP A 58 13.84 -17.15 6.15
N LYS A 59 13.43 -16.18 5.33
CA LYS A 59 13.44 -16.24 3.86
C LYS A 59 14.74 -15.71 3.25
N GLY A 60 15.73 -15.36 4.07
CA GLY A 60 17.01 -14.82 3.63
C GLY A 60 16.93 -13.40 3.07
N LEU A 61 15.87 -12.66 3.38
CA LEU A 61 15.71 -11.27 2.97
C LEU A 61 16.42 -10.35 3.96
N LYS A 62 16.94 -9.22 3.46
CA LYS A 62 17.66 -8.24 4.29
C LYS A 62 16.74 -7.20 4.90
N PHE A 63 15.64 -6.89 4.22
CA PHE A 63 14.70 -5.84 4.60
C PHE A 63 13.26 -6.32 4.44
N LEU A 64 12.37 -5.77 5.27
CA LEU A 64 10.96 -6.14 5.29
C LEU A 64 10.24 -5.77 3.99
N ASP A 65 10.60 -4.65 3.34
CA ASP A 65 10.04 -4.21 2.07
C ASP A 65 10.31 -5.19 0.90
N GLN A 66 11.31 -6.07 1.04
CA GLN A 66 11.56 -7.17 0.10
C GLN A 66 10.56 -8.31 0.26
N TYR A 67 9.91 -8.42 1.41
CA TYR A 67 8.98 -9.50 1.70
C TYR A 67 7.62 -9.27 1.03
N ASP A 68 7.14 -10.29 0.31
CA ASP A 68 5.82 -10.24 -0.30
C ASP A 68 4.74 -10.70 0.69
N GLY A 69 3.99 -9.73 1.24
CA GLY A 69 2.80 -10.05 2.03
C GLY A 69 3.04 -10.11 3.52
N TYR A 70 3.26 -8.93 4.10
CA TYR A 70 3.03 -8.66 5.52
C TYR A 70 1.89 -7.66 5.68
N SER A 71 1.31 -7.58 6.87
CA SER A 71 0.09 -6.80 7.09
C SER A 71 0.13 -5.95 8.36
N LEU A 72 -0.60 -4.84 8.29
CA LEU A 72 -0.94 -3.96 9.41
C LEU A 72 -2.45 -3.69 9.36
N GLY A 73 -3.22 -4.43 10.16
CA GLY A 73 -4.68 -4.44 10.04
C GLY A 73 -5.14 -4.90 8.66
N LYS A 74 -5.97 -4.09 7.98
CA LYS A 74 -6.47 -4.38 6.62
C LYS A 74 -5.47 -4.07 5.49
N PHE A 75 -4.35 -3.44 5.82
CA PHE A 75 -3.31 -3.08 4.85
C PHE A 75 -2.35 -4.25 4.70
N ARG A 76 -2.23 -4.77 3.48
CA ARG A 76 -1.26 -5.79 3.07
C ARG A 76 -0.21 -5.12 2.19
N PHE A 77 1.04 -5.22 2.58
CA PHE A 77 2.18 -4.63 1.88
C PHE A 77 2.92 -5.69 1.05
N GLY A 78 3.39 -5.30 -0.12
CA GLY A 78 4.16 -6.17 -1.02
C GLY A 78 3.87 -5.88 -2.49
N ASP A 79 3.85 -6.91 -3.31
CA ASP A 79 3.40 -6.81 -4.70
C ASP A 79 1.90 -6.51 -4.77
N LEU A 80 1.45 -5.62 -5.64
CA LEU A 80 0.02 -5.34 -5.81
C LEU A 80 -0.72 -6.56 -6.34
N LYS A 81 -0.11 -7.37 -7.22
CA LYS A 81 -0.77 -8.49 -7.89
C LYS A 81 -2.08 -8.03 -8.54
N ASN A 82 -2.05 -6.86 -9.17
CA ASN A 82 -3.22 -6.17 -9.71
C ASN A 82 -3.82 -6.85 -10.95
N SER A 83 -3.18 -7.89 -11.49
CA SER A 83 -3.70 -8.77 -12.54
C SER A 83 -4.50 -9.95 -11.99
N GLU A 84 -4.25 -10.38 -10.75
CA GLU A 84 -4.89 -11.54 -10.14
C GLU A 84 -6.36 -11.25 -9.76
N PRO A 85 -7.26 -12.25 -9.83
CA PRO A 85 -8.62 -12.12 -9.32
C PRO A 85 -8.60 -11.87 -7.81
N VAL A 86 -9.62 -11.15 -7.32
CA VAL A 86 -9.81 -10.87 -5.89
C VAL A 86 -11.14 -11.46 -5.44
N SER A 87 -11.22 -11.96 -4.20
CA SER A 87 -12.46 -12.51 -3.64
C SER A 87 -13.36 -11.46 -3.00
N GLN A 88 -12.86 -10.25 -2.82
CA GLN A 88 -13.54 -9.14 -2.16
C GLN A 88 -13.09 -7.80 -2.75
N PRO A 89 -13.90 -6.73 -2.66
CA PRO A 89 -13.48 -5.40 -3.08
C PRO A 89 -12.13 -5.04 -2.45
N THR A 90 -11.17 -4.69 -3.30
CA THR A 90 -9.79 -4.44 -2.88
C THR A 90 -9.34 -3.07 -3.39
N LEU A 91 -8.77 -2.27 -2.48
CA LEU A 91 -8.12 -1.01 -2.83
C LEU A 91 -6.64 -1.25 -3.07
N TYR A 92 -6.13 -0.79 -4.21
CA TYR A 92 -4.72 -0.79 -4.56
C TYR A 92 -4.12 0.60 -4.36
N ILE A 93 -2.94 0.66 -3.75
CA ILE A 93 -2.17 1.90 -3.54
C ILE A 93 -0.74 1.62 -3.98
N GLY A 94 -0.27 2.27 -5.04
CA GLY A 94 1.05 2.01 -5.60
C GLY A 94 1.65 3.25 -6.25
N ARG A 95 2.87 3.10 -6.77
CA ARG A 95 3.36 4.04 -7.78
C ARG A 95 2.55 3.88 -9.05
N ALA A 96 2.44 4.95 -9.84
CA ALA A 96 1.73 4.90 -11.11
C ALA A 96 2.30 3.82 -12.05
N GLU A 97 3.61 3.58 -12.01
CA GLU A 97 4.31 2.54 -12.79
C GLU A 97 3.95 1.09 -12.39
N ASP A 98 3.35 0.87 -11.22
CA ASP A 98 2.90 -0.47 -10.80
C ASP A 98 1.63 -0.91 -11.54
N PHE A 99 0.95 0.00 -12.23
CA PHE A 99 -0.32 -0.24 -12.89
C PHE A 99 -0.17 -0.32 -14.41
N PRO A 100 -0.92 -1.21 -15.09
CA PRO A 100 -1.05 -1.18 -16.54
C PRO A 100 -1.46 0.20 -17.06
N SER A 101 -1.12 0.49 -18.31
CA SER A 101 -1.67 1.66 -19.01
C SER A 101 -3.20 1.63 -18.96
N ASP A 102 -3.81 2.78 -18.72
CA ASP A 102 -5.27 2.97 -18.63
C ASP A 102 -5.98 2.21 -17.50
N TYR A 103 -5.24 1.74 -16.48
CA TYR A 103 -5.85 1.11 -15.31
C TYR A 103 -6.73 2.12 -14.54
N PRO A 104 -8.03 1.84 -14.32
CA PRO A 104 -8.94 2.77 -13.66
C PRO A 104 -8.46 3.19 -12.26
N TYR A 105 -8.62 4.46 -11.91
CA TYR A 105 -8.19 5.00 -10.62
C TYR A 105 -9.24 5.92 -10.01
N TYR A 106 -9.28 5.96 -8.68
CA TYR A 106 -10.03 6.96 -7.93
C TYR A 106 -9.34 8.32 -7.98
N PHE A 107 -8.03 8.30 -7.74
CA PHE A 107 -7.18 9.46 -7.90
C PHE A 107 -5.74 9.06 -8.18
N ARG A 108 -5.00 10.06 -8.66
CA ARG A 108 -3.57 10.02 -8.91
C ARG A 108 -2.94 11.28 -8.31
N LEU A 109 -1.70 11.15 -7.86
CA LEU A 109 -0.86 12.29 -7.50
C LEU A 109 0.24 12.40 -8.55
N ASP A 110 0.38 13.59 -9.10
CA ASP A 110 1.41 13.91 -10.07
C ASP A 110 2.57 14.63 -9.38
N SER A 111 3.80 14.37 -9.82
CA SER A 111 4.97 15.12 -9.40
C SER A 111 4.94 16.54 -9.97
N LEU A 112 5.85 17.41 -9.50
CA LEU A 112 5.89 18.83 -9.89
C LEU A 112 6.08 19.07 -11.40
N ASN A 113 6.59 18.07 -12.13
CA ASN A 113 6.74 18.08 -13.59
C ASN A 113 5.52 17.49 -14.34
N GLY A 114 4.41 17.22 -13.64
CA GLY A 114 3.17 16.68 -14.19
C GLY A 114 3.21 15.18 -14.52
N GLN A 115 4.23 14.45 -14.06
CA GLN A 115 4.30 13.00 -14.27
C GLN A 115 3.53 12.24 -13.18
N PRO A 116 2.76 11.19 -13.53
CA PRO A 116 2.13 10.31 -12.56
C PRO A 116 3.13 9.71 -11.57
N GLU A 117 2.96 9.98 -10.28
CA GLU A 117 3.84 9.43 -9.23
C GLU A 117 3.14 8.30 -8.45
N TYR A 118 1.92 8.56 -7.98
CA TYR A 118 1.15 7.58 -7.20
C TYR A 118 -0.25 7.40 -7.76
N GLN A 119 -0.78 6.19 -7.66
CA GLN A 119 -2.11 5.85 -8.11
C GLN A 119 -2.85 5.02 -7.07
N VAL A 120 -4.13 5.35 -6.88
CA VAL A 120 -5.06 4.61 -6.03
C VAL A 120 -6.22 4.09 -6.87
N SER A 121 -6.40 2.77 -6.87
CA SER A 121 -7.33 2.08 -7.76
C SER A 121 -8.17 1.04 -7.04
N ARG A 122 -9.35 0.74 -7.57
CA ARG A 122 -10.24 -0.31 -7.08
C ARG A 122 -10.11 -1.57 -7.93
N ARG A 123 -10.36 -2.72 -7.32
CA ARG A 123 -10.75 -3.94 -8.04
C ARG A 123 -11.88 -4.65 -7.32
N ASP A 124 -12.88 -5.05 -8.09
CA ASP A 124 -14.03 -5.81 -7.62
C ASP A 124 -13.82 -7.31 -7.79
N PRO A 125 -14.58 -8.13 -7.04
CA PRO A 125 -14.54 -9.57 -7.20
C PRO A 125 -14.85 -10.01 -8.64
N SER A 126 -14.15 -11.04 -9.11
CA SER A 126 -14.32 -11.65 -10.43
C SER A 126 -14.39 -13.16 -10.31
#